data_AF-A0A8S0VMS0-F1
#
_entry.id   AF-A0A8S0VMS0-F1
#
_cell.length_a   1.000
_cell.length_b   1.000
_cell.length_c   1.000
_cell.angle_alpha   90.00
_cell.angle_beta   90.00
_cell.angle_gamma   90.00
#
_symmetry.space_group_name_H-M   'P 1'
#
loop_
_entity.id
_entity.type
_entity.pdbx_description
1 polymer ?
#
loop_
_entity_poly.entity_id
_entity_poly.type
_entity_poly.pdbx_seq_one_letter_code
_entity_poly.pdbx_strand_id
1 'polypeptide(L)'
;MSSPSQNTLKIGIIGFGPFAQFLAKTMVKQGHSIRATSRSDYTDLCTHLGILFFRDMIAFLESNNDVILLCTSILSVSQVIESISFHALKQPVLFADVLSVKEYPRDLLLQVVPQDSDVLCTHPMFGPESGKDGWKDLTFMFDRVRIRNEVTCSSFLQIFASEGCRMMEMSCEEHDKLAAKSQFLTHTIGRVLSEVEVEPTSIDTKGFQKLVQVKESATRDTFDLFSGLFIYNRFARQQVGNSL
;
A
#
# COMPACT_ATOMS: atom_id res chain seq x y z
N MET A 1 -12.18 23.93 -18.83
CA MET A 1 -11.73 22.54 -19.03
C MET A 1 -12.50 21.68 -18.05
N SER A 2 -13.43 20.87 -18.55
CA SER A 2 -14.23 19.95 -17.73
C SER A 2 -13.30 18.89 -17.14
N SER A 3 -13.24 18.82 -15.81
CA SER A 3 -12.65 17.68 -15.10
C SER A 3 -13.25 16.39 -15.66
N PRO A 4 -12.44 15.39 -16.07
CA PRO A 4 -12.98 14.13 -16.53
C PRO A 4 -13.87 13.56 -15.43
N SER A 5 -15.11 13.19 -15.77
CA SER A 5 -16.05 12.58 -14.84
C SER A 5 -15.39 11.35 -14.21
N GLN A 6 -15.14 11.41 -12.91
CA GLN A 6 -14.50 10.35 -12.15
C GLN A 6 -15.49 9.17 -12.10
N ASN A 7 -15.18 8.08 -12.80
CA ASN A 7 -16.05 6.90 -12.80
C ASN A 7 -16.03 6.26 -11.41
N THR A 8 -17.22 6.03 -10.85
CA THR A 8 -17.36 5.33 -9.57
C THR A 8 -16.92 3.87 -9.71
N LEU A 9 -15.78 3.52 -9.12
CA LEU A 9 -15.28 2.15 -9.05
C LEU A 9 -15.89 1.30 -7.92
N LYS A 10 -15.97 -0.01 -8.18
CA LYS A 10 -16.12 -1.08 -7.21
C LYS A 10 -14.74 -1.63 -6.84
N ILE A 11 -14.28 -1.33 -5.64
CA ILE A 11 -12.93 -1.70 -5.17
C ILE A 11 -13.05 -2.77 -4.09
N GLY A 12 -12.50 -3.94 -4.37
CA GLY A 12 -12.34 -5.02 -3.40
C GLY A 12 -10.97 -4.91 -2.72
N ILE A 13 -10.91 -4.88 -1.39
CA ILE A 13 -9.66 -4.83 -0.64
C ILE A 13 -9.39 -6.19 0.01
N ILE A 14 -8.22 -6.77 -0.26
CA ILE A 14 -7.72 -7.97 0.41
C ILE A 14 -6.72 -7.54 1.48
N GLY A 15 -7.02 -7.83 2.75
CA GLY A 15 -6.26 -7.36 3.90
C GLY A 15 -6.80 -6.04 4.45
N PHE A 16 -7.73 -6.09 5.42
CA PHE A 16 -8.43 -4.91 5.94
C PHE A 16 -7.80 -4.35 7.23
N GLY A 17 -6.47 -4.28 7.26
CA GLY A 17 -5.70 -3.72 8.38
C GLY A 17 -5.72 -2.18 8.43
N PRO A 18 -4.90 -1.55 9.30
CA PRO A 18 -4.91 -0.10 9.51
C PRO A 18 -4.69 0.72 8.22
N PHE A 19 -3.80 0.28 7.34
CA PHE A 19 -3.52 0.96 6.08
C PHE A 19 -4.69 0.89 5.10
N ALA A 20 -5.30 -0.29 4.95
CA ALA A 20 -6.51 -0.47 4.15
C ALA A 20 -7.67 0.38 4.66
N GLN A 21 -7.87 0.41 5.98
CA GLN A 21 -8.91 1.24 6.61
C GLN A 21 -8.67 2.73 6.36
N PHE A 22 -7.41 3.18 6.38
CA PHE A 22 -7.02 4.54 6.03
C PHE A 22 -7.38 4.88 4.56
N LEU A 23 -7.03 4.01 3.60
CA LEU A 23 -7.38 4.21 2.20
C LEU A 23 -8.90 4.16 1.96
N ALA A 24 -9.59 3.18 2.57
CA ALA A 24 -11.02 2.96 2.39
C ALA A 24 -11.85 4.18 2.80
N LYS A 25 -11.48 4.89 3.88
CA LYS A 25 -12.18 6.12 4.31
C LYS A 25 -12.22 7.16 3.20
N THR A 26 -11.08 7.41 2.55
CA THR A 26 -10.99 8.37 1.44
C THR A 26 -11.74 7.86 0.21
N MET A 27 -11.60 6.58 -0.14
CA MET A 27 -12.28 6.01 -1.30
C MET A 27 -13.81 6.05 -1.14
N VAL A 28 -14.34 5.76 0.06
CA VAL A 28 -15.77 5.91 0.38
C VAL A 28 -16.21 7.36 0.29
N LYS A 29 -15.42 8.30 0.83
CA LYS A 29 -15.70 9.75 0.73
C LYS A 29 -15.78 10.24 -0.72
N GLN A 30 -14.99 9.66 -1.63
CA GLN A 30 -15.03 9.94 -3.06
C GLN A 30 -16.19 9.24 -3.80
N GLY A 31 -16.99 8.44 -3.09
CA GLY A 31 -18.18 7.77 -3.62
C GLY A 31 -17.94 6.37 -4.18
N HIS A 32 -16.73 5.81 -4.03
CA HIS A 32 -16.43 4.44 -4.47
C HIS A 32 -17.14 3.39 -3.61
N SER A 33 -17.53 2.28 -4.23
CA SER A 33 -18.12 1.13 -3.53
C SER A 33 -17.02 0.19 -3.06
N ILE A 34 -16.84 0.08 -1.74
CA ILE A 34 -15.78 -0.74 -1.14
C ILE A 34 -16.34 -2.09 -0.67
N ARG A 35 -15.61 -3.15 -1.00
CA ARG A 35 -15.77 -4.50 -0.44
C ARG A 35 -14.46 -4.90 0.21
N ALA A 36 -14.51 -5.73 1.24
CA ALA A 36 -13.31 -6.14 1.93
C ALA A 36 -13.35 -7.63 2.30
N THR A 37 -12.18 -8.24 2.28
CA THR A 37 -11.92 -9.55 2.90
C THR A 37 -10.59 -9.49 3.64
N SER A 38 -10.47 -10.26 4.72
CA SER A 38 -9.24 -10.34 5.50
C SER A 38 -9.20 -11.62 6.32
N ARG A 39 -7.99 -11.99 6.75
CA ARG A 39 -7.77 -13.10 7.70
C ARG A 39 -8.52 -12.88 9.01
N SER A 40 -8.46 -11.66 9.54
CA SER A 40 -9.17 -11.28 10.76
C SER A 40 -10.58 -10.83 10.43
N ASP A 41 -11.52 -11.08 11.34
CA ASP A 41 -12.89 -10.64 11.19
C ASP A 41 -13.02 -9.12 11.45
N TYR A 42 -13.49 -8.39 10.43
CA TYR A 42 -13.75 -6.96 10.51
C TYR A 42 -15.23 -6.64 10.21
N THR A 43 -16.16 -7.61 10.31
CA THR A 43 -17.58 -7.41 9.98
C THR A 43 -18.18 -6.19 10.66
N ASP A 44 -17.99 -6.02 11.97
CA ASP A 44 -18.57 -4.89 12.71
C ASP A 44 -17.99 -3.56 12.22
N LEU A 45 -16.67 -3.46 12.09
CA LEU A 45 -16.00 -2.26 11.61
C LEU A 45 -16.44 -1.88 10.20
N CYS A 46 -16.47 -2.85 9.28
CA CYS A 46 -16.91 -2.63 7.90
C CYS A 46 -18.38 -2.18 7.85
N THR A 47 -19.24 -2.76 8.69
CA THR A 47 -20.66 -2.35 8.78
C THR A 47 -20.79 -0.87 9.17
N HIS A 48 -20.02 -0.41 10.17
CA HIS A 48 -20.01 1.00 10.58
C HIS A 48 -19.48 1.95 9.48
N LEU A 49 -18.62 1.45 8.58
CA LEU A 49 -18.07 2.21 7.46
C LEU A 49 -18.90 2.09 6.17
N GLY A 50 -20.02 1.35 6.18
CA GLY A 50 -20.82 1.09 4.98
C GLY A 50 -20.12 0.18 3.96
N ILE A 51 -19.18 -0.65 4.41
CA ILE A 51 -18.37 -1.57 3.59
C ILE A 51 -18.92 -2.98 3.70
N LEU A 52 -19.05 -3.67 2.57
CA LEU A 52 -19.46 -5.07 2.57
C LEU A 52 -18.24 -5.97 2.84
N PHE A 53 -18.27 -6.69 3.97
CA PHE A 53 -17.19 -7.59 4.37
C PHE A 53 -17.52 -9.06 4.06
N PHE A 54 -16.55 -9.78 3.52
CA PHE A 54 -16.64 -11.18 3.16
C PHE A 54 -15.61 -11.98 3.97
N ARG A 55 -16.09 -12.95 4.76
CA ARG A 55 -15.22 -13.94 5.41
C ARG A 55 -14.71 -15.00 4.43
N ASP A 56 -15.46 -15.27 3.38
CA ASP A 56 -15.12 -16.23 2.34
C ASP A 56 -14.48 -15.53 1.13
N MET A 57 -13.29 -16.00 0.73
CA MET A 57 -12.53 -15.42 -0.39
C MET A 57 -13.24 -15.64 -1.73
N ILE A 58 -13.93 -16.76 -1.94
CA ILE A 58 -14.62 -17.04 -3.20
C ILE A 58 -15.79 -16.07 -3.39
N ALA A 59 -16.64 -15.91 -2.39
CA ALA A 59 -17.74 -14.95 -2.40
C ALA A 59 -17.25 -13.51 -2.62
N PHE A 60 -16.09 -13.15 -2.05
CA PHE A 60 -15.43 -11.88 -2.33
C PHE A 60 -15.02 -11.74 -3.80
N LEU A 61 -14.37 -12.73 -4.40
CA LEU A 61 -13.92 -12.70 -5.79
C LEU A 61 -15.11 -12.64 -6.78
N GLU A 62 -16.21 -13.30 -6.45
CA GLU A 62 -17.45 -13.31 -7.22
C GLU A 62 -18.27 -12.02 -7.13
N SER A 63 -17.83 -11.04 -6.33
CA SER A 63 -18.61 -9.83 -6.02
C SER A 63 -18.50 -8.68 -7.05
N ASN A 64 -18.05 -8.98 -8.27
CA ASN A 64 -17.93 -8.06 -9.42
C ASN A 64 -17.14 -6.78 -9.09
N ASN A 65 -15.87 -6.96 -8.70
CA ASN A 65 -14.95 -5.85 -8.48
C ASN A 65 -14.36 -5.36 -9.81
N ASP A 66 -14.18 -4.05 -9.94
CA ASP A 66 -13.43 -3.42 -11.04
C ASP A 66 -11.92 -3.43 -10.72
N VAL A 67 -11.60 -3.24 -9.43
CA VAL A 67 -10.25 -3.26 -8.88
C VAL A 67 -10.19 -4.19 -7.68
N ILE A 68 -9.16 -5.04 -7.60
CA ILE A 68 -8.79 -5.76 -6.38
C ILE A 68 -7.47 -5.19 -5.86
N LEU A 69 -7.50 -4.61 -4.67
CA LEU A 69 -6.38 -3.97 -4.01
C LEU A 69 -5.79 -4.87 -2.91
N LEU A 70 -4.53 -5.25 -3.06
CA LEU A 70 -3.77 -6.00 -2.07
C LEU A 70 -3.18 -5.04 -1.02
N CYS A 71 -3.76 -5.09 0.18
CA CYS A 71 -3.36 -4.28 1.35
C CYS A 71 -2.90 -5.15 2.52
N THR A 72 -2.09 -6.18 2.23
CA THR A 72 -1.55 -7.10 3.24
C THR A 72 -0.14 -6.69 3.66
N SER A 73 0.46 -7.39 4.62
CA SER A 73 1.89 -7.21 4.89
C SER A 73 2.73 -7.75 3.73
N ILE A 74 3.94 -7.23 3.58
CA ILE A 74 4.90 -7.72 2.58
C ILE A 74 5.19 -9.21 2.83
N LEU A 75 5.35 -9.61 4.10
CA LEU A 75 5.67 -10.98 4.47
C LEU A 75 4.56 -11.98 4.14
N SER A 76 3.29 -11.56 4.12
CA SER A 76 2.15 -12.45 3.89
C SER A 76 1.65 -12.48 2.46
N VAL A 77 2.13 -11.59 1.59
CA VAL A 77 1.51 -11.38 0.26
C VAL A 77 1.56 -12.63 -0.62
N SER A 78 2.65 -13.41 -0.59
CA SER A 78 2.73 -14.68 -1.34
C SER A 78 1.62 -15.65 -0.95
N GLN A 79 1.47 -15.90 0.35
CA GLN A 79 0.45 -16.82 0.87
C GLN A 79 -0.97 -16.34 0.54
N VAL A 80 -1.19 -15.02 0.59
CA VAL A 80 -2.48 -14.45 0.24
C VAL A 80 -2.76 -14.62 -1.26
N ILE A 81 -1.78 -14.33 -2.11
CA ILE A 81 -1.89 -14.51 -3.56
C ILE A 81 -2.15 -15.98 -3.92
N GLU A 82 -1.47 -16.93 -3.26
CA GLU A 82 -1.68 -18.37 -3.43
C GLU A 82 -3.10 -18.81 -3.06
N SER A 83 -3.77 -18.10 -2.14
CA SER A 83 -5.16 -18.38 -1.75
C SER A 83 -6.21 -17.82 -2.74
N ILE A 84 -5.80 -16.98 -3.70
CA ILE A 84 -6.72 -16.37 -4.65
C ILE A 84 -7.10 -17.40 -5.72
N SER A 85 -8.37 -17.79 -5.71
CA SER A 85 -8.95 -18.64 -6.73
C SER A 85 -9.37 -17.82 -7.95
N PHE A 86 -8.43 -17.54 -8.85
CA PHE A 86 -8.66 -16.68 -10.03
C PHE A 86 -9.80 -17.15 -10.95
N HIS A 87 -10.17 -18.44 -10.93
CA HIS A 87 -11.31 -18.96 -11.67
C HIS A 87 -12.67 -18.46 -11.17
N ALA A 88 -12.74 -17.94 -9.94
CA ALA A 88 -13.95 -17.34 -9.37
C ALA A 88 -14.19 -15.90 -9.86
N LEU A 89 -13.23 -15.30 -10.57
CA LEU A 89 -13.40 -13.98 -11.17
C LEU A 89 -14.42 -14.05 -12.30
N LYS A 90 -15.43 -13.18 -12.26
CA LYS A 90 -16.51 -13.13 -13.26
C LYS A 90 -16.15 -12.33 -14.51
N GLN A 91 -15.08 -11.54 -14.44
CA GLN A 91 -14.62 -10.65 -15.50
C GLN A 91 -13.12 -10.35 -15.28
N PRO A 92 -12.40 -9.85 -16.29
CA PRO A 92 -11.07 -9.28 -16.10
C PRO A 92 -11.09 -8.15 -15.07
N VAL A 93 -10.10 -8.12 -14.17
CA VAL A 93 -10.01 -7.16 -13.07
C VAL A 93 -8.66 -6.44 -13.09
N LEU A 94 -8.60 -5.21 -12.59
CA LEU A 94 -7.34 -4.57 -12.26
C LEU A 94 -6.86 -5.03 -10.87
N PHE A 95 -5.75 -5.77 -10.82
CA PHE A 95 -5.06 -6.05 -9.57
C PHE A 95 -4.08 -4.92 -9.26
N ALA A 96 -4.23 -4.31 -8.08
CA ALA A 96 -3.33 -3.30 -7.58
C ALA A 96 -2.73 -3.71 -6.24
N ASP A 97 -1.49 -3.31 -5.96
CA ASP A 97 -0.87 -3.48 -4.65
C ASP A 97 -0.44 -2.14 -4.06
N VAL A 98 -0.38 -2.07 -2.72
CA VAL A 98 0.12 -0.90 -1.97
C VAL A 98 1.22 -1.27 -0.98
N LEU A 99 2.00 -2.32 -1.29
CA LEU A 99 3.10 -2.75 -0.42
C LEU A 99 4.19 -1.66 -0.38
N SER A 100 5.14 -1.76 0.53
CA SER A 100 6.25 -0.77 0.59
C SER A 100 7.51 -1.18 -0.19
N VAL A 101 7.47 -2.34 -0.85
CA VAL A 101 8.46 -2.82 -1.85
C VAL A 101 7.72 -3.16 -3.14
N LYS A 102 8.37 -3.07 -4.31
CA LYS A 102 7.68 -3.13 -5.59
C LYS A 102 8.10 -4.25 -6.52
N GLU A 103 9.38 -4.64 -6.57
CA GLU A 103 9.80 -5.75 -7.44
C GLU A 103 9.13 -7.06 -7.03
N TYR A 104 9.04 -7.29 -5.72
CA TYR A 104 8.43 -8.50 -5.18
C TYR A 104 6.95 -8.69 -5.52
N PRO A 105 6.02 -7.75 -5.22
CA PRO A 105 4.62 -7.92 -5.63
C PRO A 105 4.44 -7.93 -7.15
N ARG A 106 5.22 -7.14 -7.91
CA ARG A 106 5.19 -7.17 -9.38
C ARG A 106 5.44 -8.58 -9.90
N ASP A 107 6.52 -9.20 -9.46
CA ASP A 107 6.95 -10.50 -9.97
C ASP A 107 5.96 -11.60 -9.59
N LEU A 108 5.43 -11.58 -8.36
CA LEU A 108 4.39 -12.52 -7.92
C LEU A 108 3.10 -12.35 -8.73
N LEU A 109 2.63 -11.12 -8.91
CA LEU A 109 1.38 -10.86 -9.62
C LEU A 109 1.48 -11.25 -11.09
N LEU A 110 2.59 -10.93 -11.76
CA LEU A 110 2.79 -11.33 -13.16
C LEU A 110 2.81 -12.84 -13.37
N GLN A 111 3.22 -13.62 -12.37
CA GLN A 111 3.25 -15.09 -12.44
C GLN A 111 1.86 -15.71 -12.37
N VAL A 112 0.96 -15.15 -11.54
CA VAL A 112 -0.31 -15.84 -11.21
C VAL A 112 -1.57 -15.13 -11.70
N VAL A 113 -1.53 -13.80 -11.87
CA VAL A 113 -2.71 -13.04 -12.31
C VAL A 113 -3.01 -13.41 -13.77
N PRO A 114 -4.25 -13.86 -14.08
CA PRO A 114 -4.67 -14.25 -15.42
C PRO A 114 -4.25 -13.23 -16.47
N GLN A 115 -3.83 -13.73 -17.64
CA GLN A 115 -3.27 -12.87 -18.67
C GLN A 115 -4.25 -11.78 -19.09
N ASP A 116 -5.56 -12.03 -19.11
CA ASP A 116 -6.63 -11.07 -19.44
C ASP A 116 -6.82 -9.94 -18.41
N SER A 117 -6.35 -10.10 -17.18
CA SER A 117 -6.44 -9.14 -16.09
C SER A 117 -5.21 -8.22 -16.00
N ASP A 118 -5.44 -7.00 -15.50
CA ASP A 118 -4.42 -5.94 -15.43
C ASP A 118 -3.66 -5.96 -14.09
N VAL A 119 -2.45 -5.42 -14.07
CA VAL A 119 -1.56 -5.32 -12.91
C VAL A 119 -1.02 -3.90 -12.81
N LEU A 120 -1.22 -3.27 -11.65
CA LEU A 120 -0.72 -1.94 -11.29
C LEU A 120 0.00 -2.03 -9.94
N CYS A 121 1.30 -1.79 -9.91
CA CYS A 121 2.03 -1.75 -8.65
C CYS A 121 2.07 -0.32 -8.12
N THR A 122 1.76 -0.11 -6.84
CA THR A 122 1.71 1.24 -6.26
C THR A 122 2.36 1.30 -4.88
N HIS A 123 2.73 2.50 -4.47
CA HIS A 123 3.16 2.78 -3.11
C HIS A 123 2.77 4.23 -2.75
N PRO A 124 1.69 4.41 -1.98
CA PRO A 124 1.49 5.67 -1.26
C PRO A 124 2.64 5.82 -0.27
N MET A 125 3.51 6.82 -0.47
CA MET A 125 4.68 7.09 0.38
C MET A 125 4.28 7.78 1.70
N PHE A 126 3.09 7.45 2.19
CA PHE A 126 2.42 8.03 3.33
C PHE A 126 1.43 7.01 3.90
N GLY A 127 1.03 7.20 5.15
CA GLY A 127 0.08 6.31 5.82
C GLY A 127 -0.79 7.05 6.83
N PRO A 128 -1.43 6.31 7.77
CA PRO A 128 -2.36 6.87 8.73
C PRO A 128 -1.81 8.07 9.51
N GLU A 129 -0.51 8.09 9.81
CA GLU A 129 0.11 9.18 10.57
C GLU A 129 0.49 10.37 9.68
N SER A 130 1.22 10.12 8.59
CA SER A 130 1.73 11.18 7.71
C SER A 130 0.66 11.77 6.79
N GLY A 131 -0.45 11.07 6.58
CA GLY A 131 -1.59 11.52 5.77
C GLY A 131 -2.87 11.78 6.55
N LYS A 132 -2.80 11.90 7.88
CA LYS A 132 -3.99 12.13 8.74
C LYS A 132 -4.77 13.40 8.42
N ASP A 133 -4.07 14.44 7.95
CA ASP A 133 -4.62 15.76 7.64
C ASP A 133 -4.95 15.95 6.15
N GLY A 134 -4.91 14.86 5.37
CA GLY A 134 -5.12 14.86 3.92
C GLY A 134 -3.88 14.43 3.14
N TRP A 135 -4.04 14.20 1.83
CA TRP A 135 -2.97 13.64 0.98
C TRP A 135 -2.31 14.65 0.04
N LYS A 136 -2.69 15.92 0.17
CA LYS A 136 -2.14 17.01 -0.65
C LYS A 136 -0.62 17.07 -0.51
N ASP A 137 0.07 17.14 -1.64
CA ASP A 137 1.52 17.20 -1.79
C ASP A 137 2.27 15.93 -1.30
N LEU A 138 1.57 14.92 -0.80
CA LEU A 138 2.17 13.62 -0.45
C LEU A 138 2.46 12.82 -1.73
N THR A 139 3.54 12.05 -1.71
CA THR A 139 3.98 11.31 -2.89
C THR A 139 3.20 10.00 -3.04
N PHE A 140 2.66 9.77 -4.23
CA PHE A 140 2.09 8.49 -4.62
C PHE A 140 2.86 7.93 -5.82
N MET A 141 3.58 6.84 -5.60
CA MET A 141 4.33 6.15 -6.64
C MET A 141 3.47 5.07 -7.30
N PHE A 142 3.58 4.91 -8.61
CA PHE A 142 2.96 3.81 -9.34
C PHE A 142 3.78 3.34 -10.55
N ASP A 143 3.57 2.08 -10.93
CA ASP A 143 4.15 1.44 -12.12
C ASP A 143 3.03 0.69 -12.87
N ARG A 144 2.82 1.05 -14.14
CA ARG A 144 1.81 0.45 -15.04
C ARG A 144 2.33 -0.88 -15.61
N VAL A 145 2.50 -1.87 -14.74
CA VAL A 145 3.14 -3.16 -15.04
C VAL A 145 2.49 -3.90 -16.22
N ARG A 146 1.15 -4.02 -16.21
CA ARG A 146 0.37 -4.62 -17.31
C ARG A 146 -1.02 -3.98 -17.36
N ILE A 147 -1.21 -2.99 -18.22
CA ILE A 147 -2.49 -2.25 -18.33
C ILE A 147 -3.07 -2.40 -19.73
N ARG A 148 -4.34 -2.79 -19.82
CA ARG A 148 -5.12 -2.84 -21.06
C ARG A 148 -6.38 -2.00 -20.95
N ASN A 149 -7.00 -2.00 -19.78
CA ASN A 149 -8.14 -1.15 -19.47
C ASN A 149 -7.65 0.19 -18.89
N GLU A 150 -7.24 1.07 -19.79
CA GLU A 150 -6.74 2.40 -19.45
C GLU A 150 -7.75 3.26 -18.66
N VAL A 151 -9.05 3.06 -18.91
CA VAL A 151 -10.12 3.79 -18.22
C VAL A 151 -10.17 3.40 -16.74
N THR A 152 -10.11 2.11 -16.43
CA THR A 152 -10.15 1.61 -15.04
C THR A 152 -8.88 1.98 -14.29
N CYS A 153 -7.71 1.79 -14.92
CA CYS A 153 -6.43 2.21 -14.34
C CYS A 153 -6.39 3.71 -14.04
N SER A 154 -6.76 4.55 -15.01
CA SER A 154 -6.79 6.00 -14.83
C SER A 154 -7.79 6.43 -13.76
N SER A 155 -8.97 5.79 -13.70
CA SER A 155 -9.97 6.07 -12.65
C SER A 155 -9.44 5.72 -11.25
N PHE A 156 -8.69 4.62 -11.11
CA PHE A 156 -8.09 4.24 -9.83
C PHE A 156 -6.96 5.20 -9.42
N LEU A 157 -6.07 5.57 -10.35
CA LEU A 157 -5.02 6.56 -10.09
C LEU A 157 -5.59 7.94 -9.73
N GLN A 158 -6.75 8.29 -10.28
CA GLN A 158 -7.45 9.55 -9.99
C GLN A 158 -7.89 9.66 -8.53
N ILE A 159 -8.05 8.54 -7.81
CA ILE A 159 -8.32 8.55 -6.36
C ILE A 159 -7.25 9.34 -5.61
N PHE A 160 -5.99 9.11 -5.96
CA PHE A 160 -4.85 9.77 -5.32
C PHE A 160 -4.62 11.16 -5.91
N ALA A 161 -4.73 11.31 -7.24
CA ALA A 161 -4.51 12.60 -7.90
C ALA A 161 -5.54 13.66 -7.45
N SER A 162 -6.80 13.27 -7.24
CA SER A 162 -7.87 14.19 -6.80
C SER A 162 -7.71 14.67 -5.35
N GLU A 163 -7.00 13.93 -4.50
CA GLU A 163 -6.61 14.37 -3.15
C GLU A 163 -5.35 15.25 -3.16
N GLY A 164 -4.79 15.53 -4.34
CA GLY A 164 -3.64 16.41 -4.52
C GLY A 164 -2.29 15.72 -4.31
N CYS A 165 -2.21 14.40 -4.41
CA CYS A 165 -0.94 13.68 -4.35
C CYS A 165 0.01 14.12 -5.48
N ARG A 166 1.32 14.11 -5.20
CA ARG A 166 2.36 14.15 -6.23
C ARG A 166 2.48 12.77 -6.86
N MET A 167 1.93 12.65 -8.07
CA MET A 167 1.87 11.39 -8.83
C MET A 167 3.23 11.12 -9.48
N MET A 168 3.88 10.03 -9.09
CA MET A 168 5.23 9.66 -9.55
C MET A 168 5.21 8.32 -10.26
N GLU A 169 5.21 8.34 -11.59
CA GLU A 169 5.35 7.13 -12.40
C GLU A 169 6.83 6.74 -12.49
N MET A 170 7.17 5.53 -12.05
CA MET A 170 8.52 4.97 -12.16
C MET A 170 8.47 3.44 -12.13
N SER A 171 9.53 2.78 -12.60
CA SER A 171 9.59 1.31 -12.53
C SER A 171 9.66 0.80 -11.09
N CYS A 172 9.13 -0.40 -10.85
CA CYS A 172 9.27 -1.09 -9.56
C CYS A 172 10.74 -1.25 -9.12
N GLU A 173 11.67 -1.46 -10.05
CA GLU A 173 13.10 -1.55 -9.76
C GLU A 173 13.67 -0.21 -9.31
N GLU A 174 13.34 0.88 -10.02
CA GLU A 174 13.78 2.22 -9.66
C GLU A 174 13.24 2.64 -8.29
N HIS A 175 11.96 2.35 -8.03
CA HIS A 175 11.38 2.53 -6.70
C HIS A 175 12.19 1.81 -5.62
N ASP A 176 12.45 0.51 -5.77
CA ASP A 176 13.12 -0.25 -4.72
C ASP A 176 14.56 0.23 -4.49
N LYS A 177 15.26 0.68 -5.54
CA LYS A 177 16.57 1.36 -5.40
C LYS A 177 16.49 2.64 -4.57
N LEU A 178 15.49 3.49 -4.83
CA LEU A 178 15.31 4.75 -4.13
C LEU A 178 14.82 4.53 -2.69
N ALA A 179 13.86 3.63 -2.49
CA ALA A 179 13.29 3.27 -1.19
C ALA A 179 14.34 2.65 -0.26
N ALA A 180 15.27 1.84 -0.79
CA ALA A 180 16.39 1.31 -0.02
C ALA A 180 17.26 2.44 0.59
N LYS A 181 17.52 3.49 -0.19
CA LYS A 181 18.36 4.63 0.23
C LYS A 181 17.63 5.69 1.07
N SER A 182 16.31 5.56 1.22
CA SER A 182 15.48 6.58 1.88
C SER A 182 14.61 5.96 2.98
N GLN A 183 13.48 5.34 2.60
CA GLN A 183 12.54 4.73 3.53
C GLN A 183 13.23 3.68 4.41
N PHE A 184 13.91 2.69 3.82
CA PHE A 184 14.56 1.62 4.59
C PHE A 184 15.61 2.16 5.57
N LEU A 185 16.45 3.12 5.15
CA LEU A 185 17.42 3.77 6.04
C LEU A 185 16.73 4.54 7.18
N THR A 186 15.65 5.26 6.88
CA THR A 186 14.87 6.01 7.88
C THR A 186 14.29 5.07 8.94
N HIS A 187 13.69 3.94 8.53
CA HIS A 187 13.20 2.93 9.46
C HIS A 187 14.33 2.29 10.26
N THR A 188 15.48 2.00 9.63
CA THR A 188 16.64 1.41 10.32
C THR A 188 17.13 2.33 11.43
N ILE A 189 17.32 3.62 11.14
CA ILE A 189 17.73 4.62 12.14
C ILE A 189 16.68 4.74 13.24
N GLY A 190 15.39 4.85 12.89
CA GLY A 190 14.31 4.95 13.87
C GLY A 190 14.23 3.74 14.80
N ARG A 191 14.50 2.52 14.29
CA ARG A 191 14.57 1.30 15.09
C ARG A 191 15.80 1.28 16.00
N VAL A 192 16.98 1.64 15.51
CA VAL A 192 18.19 1.77 16.34
C VAL A 192 17.95 2.76 17.49
N LEU A 193 17.35 3.92 17.21
CA LEU A 193 16.99 4.90 18.23
C LEU A 193 15.98 4.34 19.26
N SER A 194 15.06 3.48 18.83
CA SER A 194 14.15 2.79 19.73
C SER A 194 14.87 1.77 20.62
N GLU A 195 15.79 0.99 20.07
CA GLU A 195 16.54 -0.04 20.80
C GLU A 195 17.49 0.55 21.86
N VAL A 196 18.07 1.73 21.58
CA VAL A 196 18.87 2.47 22.58
C VAL A 196 18.02 3.33 23.53
N GLU A 197 16.69 3.20 23.47
CA GLU A 197 15.72 3.85 24.36
C GLU A 197 15.91 5.38 24.47
N VAL A 198 16.15 6.08 23.35
CA VAL A 198 16.36 7.54 23.41
C VAL A 198 15.10 8.26 23.89
N GLU A 199 15.24 9.09 24.92
CA GLU A 199 14.15 9.90 25.48
C GLU A 199 14.46 11.40 25.39
N PRO A 200 13.44 12.27 25.28
CA PRO A 200 13.64 13.71 25.34
C PRO A 200 14.33 14.15 26.63
N THR A 201 15.17 15.18 26.55
CA THR A 201 15.88 15.76 27.69
C THR A 201 15.67 17.27 27.79
N SER A 202 16.02 17.86 28.94
CA SER A 202 15.92 19.32 29.14
C SER A 202 16.93 20.13 28.31
N ILE A 203 17.90 19.48 27.67
CA ILE A 203 18.97 20.13 26.88
C ILE A 203 18.97 19.68 25.41
N ASP A 204 17.83 19.18 24.91
CA ASP A 204 17.72 18.67 23.55
C ASP A 204 18.11 19.73 22.50
N THR A 205 19.06 19.36 21.65
CA THR A 205 19.34 20.14 20.44
C THR A 205 18.19 19.97 19.43
N LYS A 206 18.05 20.92 18.50
CA LYS A 206 17.07 20.80 17.41
C LYS A 206 17.29 19.56 16.53
N GLY A 207 18.53 19.10 16.41
CA GLY A 207 18.86 17.85 15.71
C GLY A 207 18.30 16.63 16.45
N PHE A 208 18.51 16.56 17.77
CA PHE A 208 18.02 15.46 18.58
C PHE A 208 16.49 15.40 18.64
N GLN A 209 15.81 16.55 18.72
CA GLN A 209 14.33 16.62 18.63
C GLN A 209 13.79 15.94 17.36
N LYS A 210 14.49 16.08 16.21
CA LYS A 210 14.11 15.40 14.96
C LYS A 210 14.37 13.89 15.03
N LEU A 211 15.44 13.44 15.68
CA LEU A 211 15.71 12.01 15.86
C LEU A 211 14.64 11.36 16.74
N VAL A 212 14.19 12.02 17.81
CA VAL A 212 13.05 11.54 18.61
C VAL A 212 11.80 11.39 17.73
N GLN A 213 11.49 12.37 16.88
CA GLN A 213 10.36 12.27 15.94
C GLN A 213 10.53 11.09 14.95
N VAL A 214 11.76 10.82 14.48
CA VAL A 214 12.05 9.66 13.62
C VAL A 214 11.82 8.34 14.37
N LYS A 215 12.26 8.23 15.64
CA LYS A 215 11.97 7.08 16.51
C LYS A 215 10.45 6.88 16.64
N GLU A 216 9.72 7.92 17.02
CA GLU A 216 8.26 7.86 17.23
C GLU A 216 7.51 7.44 15.96
N SER A 217 7.91 7.98 14.80
CA SER A 217 7.29 7.61 13.52
C SER A 217 7.60 6.16 13.15
N ALA A 218 8.85 5.71 13.27
CA ALA A 218 9.26 4.38 12.84
C ALA A 218 8.75 3.25 13.75
N THR A 219 8.48 3.54 15.02
CA THR A 219 8.01 2.57 16.03
C THR A 219 6.50 2.33 15.98
N ARG A 220 5.73 3.24 15.38
CA ARG A 220 4.29 3.03 15.11
C ARG A 220 4.02 1.97 14.05
N ASP A 221 4.96 1.78 13.14
CA ASP A 221 4.88 0.70 12.17
C ASP A 221 5.24 -0.66 12.78
N THR A 222 4.69 -1.72 12.20
CA THR A 222 4.96 -3.09 12.66
C THR A 222 6.41 -3.52 12.36
N PHE A 223 6.95 -4.43 13.16
CA PHE A 223 8.24 -5.05 12.87
C PHE A 223 8.20 -5.85 11.56
N ASP A 224 7.05 -6.47 11.24
CA ASP A 224 6.81 -7.17 9.98
C ASP A 224 7.02 -6.26 8.76
N LEU A 225 6.55 -5.01 8.81
CA LEU A 225 6.80 -4.04 7.75
C LEU A 225 8.29 -3.80 7.55
N PHE A 226 9.02 -3.50 8.64
CA PHE A 226 10.46 -3.27 8.58
C PHE A 226 11.23 -4.50 8.05
N SER A 227 10.89 -5.69 8.54
CA SER A 227 11.48 -6.94 8.05
C SER A 227 11.17 -7.15 6.56
N GLY A 228 9.97 -6.83 6.11
CA GLY A 228 9.59 -6.86 4.70
C GLY A 228 10.43 -5.93 3.82
N LEU A 229 10.68 -4.70 4.29
CA LEU A 229 11.56 -3.74 3.60
C LEU A 229 12.98 -4.29 3.39
N PHE A 230 13.49 -5.09 4.33
CA PHE A 230 14.83 -5.67 4.22
C PHE A 230 14.87 -6.96 3.39
N ILE A 231 13.94 -7.89 3.65
CA ILE A 231 13.92 -9.22 3.05
C ILE A 231 13.60 -9.15 1.56
N TYR A 232 12.64 -8.29 1.18
CA TYR A 232 12.06 -8.27 -0.16
C TYR A 232 12.51 -7.08 -1.02
N ASN A 233 13.47 -6.28 -0.55
CA ASN A 233 14.17 -5.29 -1.36
C ASN A 233 15.65 -5.71 -1.49
N ARG A 234 16.04 -6.20 -2.67
CA ARG A 234 17.43 -6.64 -2.92
C ARG A 234 18.48 -5.53 -2.75
N PHE A 235 18.10 -4.26 -2.85
CA PHE A 235 18.98 -3.11 -2.67
C PHE A 235 19.16 -2.72 -1.20
N ALA A 236 18.26 -3.14 -0.29
CA ALA A 236 18.38 -2.85 1.14
C ALA A 236 19.63 -3.50 1.76
N ARG A 237 19.98 -4.72 1.35
CA ARG A 237 21.20 -5.42 1.82
C ARG A 237 22.48 -4.64 1.54
N GLN A 238 22.55 -3.98 0.38
CA GLN A 238 23.71 -3.16 0.01
C GLN A 238 23.85 -1.93 0.93
N GLN A 239 22.75 -1.38 1.43
CA GLN A 239 22.80 -0.23 2.34
C GLN A 239 23.38 -0.60 3.71
N VAL A 240 23.05 -1.79 4.23
CA VAL A 240 23.61 -2.30 5.48
C VAL A 240 25.10 -2.62 5.32
N GLY A 241 25.49 -3.25 4.19
CA GLY A 241 26.89 -3.60 3.91
C GLY A 241 27.82 -2.41 3.66
N ASN A 242 27.30 -1.26 3.19
CA ASN A 242 28.09 -0.04 2.99
C ASN A 242 28.32 0.76 4.29
N SER A 243 27.79 0.30 5.43
CA SER A 243 27.81 1.01 6.72
C SER A 243 28.65 0.30 7.79
N LEU A 244 29.41 -0.73 7.42
CA LEU A 244 30.38 -1.47 8.24
C LEU A 244 31.74 -1.49 7.52
#